data_AF-A0A927T192-F1
#
_entry.id   AF-A0A927T192-F1
#
_cell.length_a   1.000
_cell.length_b   1.000
_cell.length_c   1.000
_cell.angle_alpha   90.00
_cell.angle_beta   90.00
_cell.angle_gamma   90.00
#
_symmetry.space_group_name_H-M   'P 1'
#
loop_
_entity.id
_entity.type
_entity.pdbx_description
1 polymer ?
#
loop_
_entity_poly.entity_id
_entity_poly.type
_entity_poly.pdbx_seq_one_letter_code
_entity_poly.pdbx_strand_id
1 'polypeptide(L)'
;MVKYINENTKQIQESIVLIFVENEIVKNDLLTTLDNFGIVCNFEKLKPNDIGKRLGGIIKAYGVNISAQDLQLFIEVCGTNMQVLINEMRKLIEYVGNGGTITKKEIELLCIKQLDYIIFDLTDNLGKKDTKKALEVLHELIYNKEPIQKILITIYNHFKKLYIVNVCERLRLDTAKNLNLKPNQTFLINKYRKQSQYFKEKELRNVLKELINLDEKYKKGSIDITVGLESILCTYCS
;
A
#
# COMPACT_ATOMS: atom_id res chain seq x y z
N MET A 1 -25.86 16.67 -24.81
CA MET A 1 -24.84 17.37 -24.01
C MET A 1 -23.86 18.16 -24.88
N VAL A 2 -23.13 17.52 -25.81
CA VAL A 2 -22.22 18.21 -26.76
C VAL A 2 -22.85 19.42 -27.44
N LYS A 3 -24.04 19.24 -28.04
CA LYS A 3 -24.80 20.32 -28.68
C LYS A 3 -25.06 21.51 -27.73
N TYR A 4 -25.43 21.24 -26.49
CA TYR A 4 -25.68 22.27 -25.48
C TYR A 4 -24.41 23.06 -25.12
N ILE A 5 -23.27 22.39 -24.94
CA ILE A 5 -21.98 23.05 -24.64
C ILE A 5 -21.57 23.96 -25.81
N ASN A 6 -21.75 23.49 -27.04
CA ASN A 6 -21.41 24.26 -28.25
C ASN A 6 -22.34 25.47 -28.45
N GLU A 7 -23.63 25.33 -28.14
CA GLU A 7 -24.61 26.41 -28.29
C GLU A 7 -24.51 27.47 -27.19
N ASN A 8 -24.00 27.12 -26.00
CA ASN A 8 -24.02 27.98 -24.81
C ASN A 8 -22.63 28.36 -24.29
N THR A 9 -21.57 28.25 -25.12
CA THR A 9 -20.18 28.42 -24.69
C THR A 9 -19.91 29.76 -24.01
N LYS A 10 -20.47 30.86 -24.54
CA LYS A 10 -20.31 32.21 -23.95
C LYS A 10 -20.88 32.31 -22.54
N GLN A 11 -22.12 31.84 -22.35
CA GLN A 11 -22.78 31.87 -21.05
C GLN A 11 -22.02 31.00 -20.03
N ILE A 12 -21.53 29.83 -20.48
CA ILE A 12 -20.75 28.94 -19.65
C ILE A 12 -19.47 29.64 -19.18
N GLN A 13 -18.70 30.25 -20.10
CA GLN A 13 -17.45 30.95 -19.78
C GLN A 13 -17.63 32.14 -18.83
N GLU A 14 -18.76 32.85 -18.90
CA GLU A 14 -19.00 34.03 -18.06
C GLU A 14 -19.45 33.71 -16.63
N SER A 15 -20.13 32.57 -16.41
CA SER A 15 -20.86 32.36 -15.14
C SER A 15 -20.89 30.93 -14.61
N ILE A 16 -20.40 29.93 -15.35
CA ILE A 16 -20.58 28.51 -15.00
C ILE A 16 -19.24 27.77 -15.06
N VAL A 17 -18.86 27.12 -13.96
CA VAL A 17 -17.77 26.15 -13.94
C VAL A 17 -18.36 24.75 -14.05
N LEU A 18 -18.10 24.07 -15.18
CA LEU A 18 -18.48 22.67 -15.37
C LEU A 18 -17.32 21.76 -14.97
N ILE A 19 -17.58 20.82 -14.05
CA ILE A 19 -16.60 19.83 -13.60
C ILE A 19 -17.12 18.44 -13.97
N PHE A 20 -16.32 17.72 -14.76
CA PHE A 20 -16.58 16.33 -15.14
C PHE A 20 -15.56 15.43 -14.45
N VAL A 21 -16.04 14.38 -13.79
CA VAL A 21 -15.19 13.41 -13.09
C VAL A 21 -15.56 12.02 -13.58
N GLU A 22 -14.66 11.42 -14.35
CA GLU A 22 -14.83 10.09 -14.92
C GLU A 22 -13.66 9.19 -14.52
N ASN A 23 -13.97 7.92 -14.20
CA ASN A 23 -12.94 6.93 -13.83
C ASN A 23 -12.28 6.29 -15.05
N GLU A 24 -13.02 6.14 -16.14
CA GLU A 24 -12.55 5.57 -17.40
C GLU A 24 -12.92 6.52 -18.54
N ILE A 25 -11.93 6.88 -19.35
CA ILE A 25 -12.14 7.79 -20.47
C ILE A 25 -12.43 6.97 -21.72
N VAL A 26 -13.64 7.11 -22.25
CA VAL A 26 -14.00 6.63 -23.59
C VAL A 26 -13.82 7.78 -24.56
N LYS A 27 -13.05 7.56 -25.64
CA LYS A 27 -12.93 8.56 -26.72
C LYS A 27 -14.31 8.74 -27.38
N ASN A 28 -14.90 9.91 -27.19
CA ASN A 28 -16.19 10.29 -27.75
C ASN A 28 -16.21 11.79 -28.10
N ASP A 29 -17.27 12.23 -28.77
CA ASP A 29 -17.45 13.63 -29.19
C ASP A 29 -17.55 14.61 -28.00
N LEU A 30 -17.87 14.12 -26.80
CA LEU A 30 -17.90 14.93 -25.60
C LEU A 30 -16.49 15.26 -25.12
N LEU A 31 -15.59 14.28 -25.08
CA LEU A 31 -14.20 14.49 -24.71
C LEU A 31 -13.51 15.48 -25.66
N THR A 32 -13.69 15.33 -26.97
CA THR A 32 -13.12 16.27 -27.95
C THR A 32 -13.67 17.68 -27.80
N THR A 33 -14.96 17.81 -27.48
CA THR A 33 -15.57 19.11 -27.17
C THR A 33 -14.99 19.71 -25.88
N LEU A 34 -14.81 18.90 -24.83
CA LEU A 34 -14.23 19.35 -23.56
C LEU A 34 -12.74 19.71 -23.68
N ASP A 35 -11.97 18.98 -24.49
CA ASP A 35 -10.56 19.30 -24.80
C ASP A 35 -10.44 20.65 -25.50
N ASN A 36 -11.40 21.02 -26.35
CA ASN A 36 -11.38 22.28 -27.10
C ASN A 36 -11.73 23.50 -26.23
N PHE A 37 -12.65 23.34 -25.27
CA PHE A 37 -13.21 24.45 -24.48
C PHE A 37 -12.80 24.48 -23.01
N GLY A 38 -12.13 23.44 -22.52
CA GLY A 38 -11.82 23.26 -21.10
C GLY A 38 -10.39 22.79 -20.86
N ILE A 39 -10.15 22.38 -19.62
CA ILE A 39 -8.87 21.80 -19.18
C ILE A 39 -9.13 20.34 -18.85
N VAL A 40 -8.43 19.44 -19.54
CA VAL A 40 -8.46 18.01 -19.22
C VAL A 40 -7.27 17.64 -18.36
N CYS A 41 -7.56 17.10 -17.18
CA CYS A 41 -6.56 16.66 -16.22
C CYS A 41 -6.67 15.15 -16.03
N ASN A 42 -5.61 14.42 -16.38
CA ASN A 42 -5.53 12.99 -16.16
C ASN A 42 -4.95 12.69 -14.77
N PHE A 43 -5.71 11.98 -13.93
CA PHE A 43 -5.33 11.58 -12.57
C PHE A 43 -4.88 10.12 -12.51
N GLU A 44 -3.99 9.73 -13.40
CA GLU A 44 -3.38 8.40 -13.39
C GLU A 44 -2.61 8.14 -12.09
N LYS A 45 -2.62 6.88 -11.65
CA LYS A 45 -1.82 6.44 -10.51
C LYS A 45 -0.34 6.56 -10.85
N LEU A 46 0.35 7.46 -10.16
CA LEU A 46 1.78 7.67 -10.29
C LEU A 46 2.58 6.40 -10.02
N LYS A 47 3.59 6.10 -10.83
CA LYS A 47 4.53 5.01 -10.56
C LYS A 47 5.35 5.35 -9.29
N PRO A 48 5.98 4.37 -8.62
CA PRO A 48 6.71 4.61 -7.36
C PRO A 48 7.75 5.73 -7.46
N ASN A 49 8.50 5.77 -8.56
CA ASN A 49 9.50 6.83 -8.81
C ASN A 49 8.85 8.22 -8.94
N ASP A 50 7.67 8.30 -9.54
CA ASP A 50 6.95 9.56 -9.75
C ASP A 50 6.31 10.06 -8.45
N ILE A 51 5.87 9.13 -7.58
CA ILE A 51 5.44 9.45 -6.20
C ILE A 51 6.61 10.10 -5.45
N GLY A 52 7.79 9.46 -5.45
CA GLY A 52 8.98 10.02 -4.80
C GLY A 52 9.34 11.40 -5.34
N LYS A 53 9.43 11.56 -6.67
CA LYS A 53 9.71 12.88 -7.27
C LYS A 53 8.70 13.95 -6.87
N ARG A 54 7.39 13.62 -6.87
CA ARG A 54 6.33 14.56 -6.51
C ARG A 54 6.42 14.97 -5.05
N LEU A 55 6.55 14.01 -4.14
CA LEU A 55 6.66 14.29 -2.72
C LEU A 55 7.92 15.09 -2.39
N GLY A 56 9.08 14.71 -2.95
CA GLY A 56 10.33 15.44 -2.77
C GLY A 56 10.25 16.88 -3.30
N GLY A 57 9.57 17.10 -4.42
CA GLY A 57 9.30 18.44 -4.95
C GLY A 57 8.45 19.29 -4.02
N ILE A 58 7.39 18.72 -3.42
CA ILE A 58 6.55 19.41 -2.44
C ILE A 58 7.36 19.74 -1.18
N ILE A 59 8.06 18.76 -0.60
CA ILE A 59 8.87 18.96 0.61
C ILE A 59 9.88 20.09 0.42
N LYS A 60 10.58 20.10 -0.72
CA LYS A 60 11.54 21.16 -1.07
C LYS A 60 10.88 22.53 -1.25
N ALA A 61 9.67 22.59 -1.81
CA ALA A 61 8.94 23.85 -1.97
C ALA A 61 8.54 24.49 -0.63
N TYR A 62 8.41 23.68 0.43
CA TYR A 62 8.22 24.16 1.81
C TYR A 62 9.53 24.46 2.54
N GLY A 63 10.68 24.42 1.84
CA GLY A 63 11.99 24.72 2.42
C GLY A 63 12.53 23.62 3.33
N VAL A 64 11.99 22.40 3.25
CA VAL A 64 12.40 21.23 4.03
C VAL A 64 13.25 20.29 3.18
N ASN A 65 14.17 19.58 3.81
CA ASN A 65 15.02 18.58 3.18
C ASN A 65 14.56 17.15 3.54
N ILE A 66 14.77 16.20 2.63
CA ILE A 66 14.60 14.77 2.88
C ILE A 66 15.57 14.00 1.99
N SER A 67 16.21 12.96 2.53
CA SER A 67 17.06 12.08 1.71
C SER A 67 16.20 11.16 0.83
N ALA A 68 16.77 10.65 -0.28
CA ALA A 68 16.06 9.68 -1.11
C ALA A 68 15.71 8.39 -0.32
N GLN A 69 16.56 8.01 0.64
CA GLN A 69 16.38 6.85 1.49
C GLN A 69 15.22 7.04 2.47
N ASP A 70 15.16 8.19 3.15
CA ASP A 70 14.08 8.52 4.07
C ASP A 70 12.75 8.71 3.33
N LEU A 71 12.78 9.27 2.13
CA LEU A 71 11.59 9.40 1.29
C LEU A 71 11.05 8.03 0.85
N GLN A 72 11.93 7.10 0.52
CA GLN A 72 11.52 5.73 0.23
C GLN A 72 10.93 5.05 1.47
N LEU A 73 11.57 5.21 2.64
CA LEU A 73 11.05 4.70 3.91
C LEU A 73 9.66 5.28 4.20
N PHE A 74 9.46 6.58 4.00
CA PHE A 74 8.19 7.25 4.18
C PHE A 74 7.07 6.63 3.33
N ILE A 75 7.35 6.34 2.05
CA ILE A 75 6.40 5.68 1.14
C ILE A 75 6.14 4.23 1.58
N GLU A 76 7.15 3.52 2.08
CA GLU A 76 6.98 2.16 2.59
C GLU A 76 6.08 2.14 3.84
N VAL A 77 6.29 3.08 4.78
CA VAL A 77 5.52 3.21 6.02
C VAL A 77 4.06 3.63 5.75
N CYS A 78 3.85 4.62 4.89
CA CYS A 78 2.54 5.24 4.65
C CYS A 78 1.77 4.61 3.48
N GLY A 79 2.41 3.73 2.70
CA GLY A 79 1.84 3.15 1.49
C GLY A 79 1.81 4.12 0.30
N THR A 80 0.97 3.84 -0.69
CA THR A 80 0.97 4.55 -1.99
C THR A 80 -0.28 5.37 -2.25
N ASN A 81 -1.13 5.53 -1.24
CA ASN A 81 -2.29 6.39 -1.32
C ASN A 81 -1.83 7.85 -1.20
N MET A 82 -1.99 8.64 -2.27
CA MET A 82 -1.53 10.04 -2.30
C MET A 82 -2.19 10.92 -1.24
N GLN A 83 -3.44 10.66 -0.86
CA GLN A 83 -4.11 11.42 0.19
C GLN A 83 -3.47 11.16 1.57
N VAL A 84 -3.19 9.88 1.87
CA VAL A 84 -2.46 9.50 3.09
C VAL A 84 -1.06 10.12 3.06
N LEU A 85 -0.31 9.94 1.97
CA LEU A 85 1.03 10.49 1.82
C LEU A 85 1.06 12.02 1.99
N ILE A 86 0.12 12.76 1.42
CA ILE A 86 0.07 14.22 1.59
C ILE A 86 -0.20 14.61 3.05
N ASN A 87 -1.13 13.92 3.71
CA ASN A 87 -1.46 14.20 5.12
C ASN A 87 -0.27 13.91 6.05
N GLU A 88 0.36 12.75 5.89
CA GLU A 88 1.50 12.34 6.71
C GLU A 88 2.72 13.23 6.44
N MET A 89 2.96 13.59 5.18
CA MET A 89 4.03 14.50 4.78
C MET A 89 3.84 15.90 5.38
N ARG A 90 2.60 16.43 5.40
CA ARG A 90 2.32 17.73 6.04
C ARG A 90 2.71 17.72 7.52
N LYS A 91 2.37 16.66 8.27
CA LYS A 91 2.79 16.53 9.67
C LYS A 91 4.31 16.61 9.83
N LEU A 92 5.05 15.93 8.96
CA LEU A 92 6.51 15.93 8.98
C LEU A 92 7.08 17.32 8.67
N ILE A 93 6.58 17.98 7.62
CA ILE A 93 7.01 19.33 7.21
C ILE A 93 6.80 20.33 8.35
N GLU A 94 5.59 20.36 8.92
CA GLU A 94 5.25 21.28 10.01
C GLU A 94 6.06 21.01 11.29
N TYR A 95 6.37 19.74 11.56
CA TYR A 95 7.16 19.37 12.73
C TYR A 95 8.63 19.79 12.64
N VAL A 96 9.27 19.61 11.47
CA VAL A 96 10.69 19.96 11.31
C VAL A 96 10.90 21.45 11.01
N GLY A 97 9.91 22.11 10.43
CA GLY A 97 9.96 23.53 10.08
C GLY A 97 10.92 23.87 8.93
N ASN A 98 10.89 25.13 8.50
CA ASN A 98 11.71 25.63 7.39
C ASN A 98 13.21 25.45 7.67
N GLY A 99 13.96 24.93 6.69
CA GLY A 99 15.37 24.55 6.81
C GLY A 99 15.61 23.21 7.53
N GLY A 100 14.56 22.60 8.09
CA GLY A 100 14.60 21.31 8.75
C GLY A 100 14.86 20.15 7.78
N THR A 101 15.16 18.98 8.34
CA THR A 101 15.37 17.74 7.58
C THR A 101 14.50 16.63 8.15
N ILE A 102 13.69 16.01 7.32
CA ILE A 102 12.92 14.82 7.66
C ILE A 102 13.87 13.63 7.58
N THR A 103 14.06 12.93 8.71
CA THR A 103 14.82 11.69 8.77
C THR A 103 13.93 10.52 9.16
N LYS A 104 14.47 9.30 9.11
CA LYS A 104 13.86 8.10 9.70
C LYS A 104 13.25 8.34 11.09
N LYS A 105 13.91 9.13 11.94
CA LYS A 105 13.44 9.40 13.30
C LYS A 105 12.09 10.11 13.31
N GLU A 106 11.93 11.16 12.51
CA GLU A 106 10.67 11.91 12.42
C GLU A 106 9.56 11.07 11.77
N ILE A 107 9.91 10.25 10.76
CA ILE A 107 8.98 9.33 10.13
C ILE A 107 8.45 8.32 11.16
N GLU A 108 9.32 7.66 11.92
CA GLU A 108 8.91 6.69 12.94
C GLU A 108 8.13 7.31 14.09
N LEU A 109 8.40 8.58 14.41
CA LEU A 109 7.72 9.30 15.49
C LEU A 109 6.30 9.75 15.10
N LEU A 110 6.11 10.23 13.87
CA LEU A 110 4.88 10.95 13.49
C LEU A 110 4.00 10.20 12.48
N CYS A 111 4.58 9.31 11.68
CA CYS A 111 3.83 8.63 10.64
C CYS A 111 3.06 7.42 11.19
N ILE A 112 1.82 7.27 10.74
CA ILE A 112 1.02 6.08 11.04
C ILE A 112 1.45 4.95 10.10
N LYS A 113 2.06 3.91 10.66
CA LYS A 113 2.42 2.68 9.92
C LYS A 113 1.17 2.02 9.36
N GLN A 114 1.14 1.80 8.05
CA GLN A 114 0.07 1.03 7.42
C GLN A 114 0.14 -0.43 7.87
N LEU A 115 -1.03 -1.07 8.01
CA LEU A 115 -1.10 -2.48 8.40
C LEU A 115 -0.27 -3.39 7.48
N ASP A 116 -0.31 -3.15 6.16
CA ASP A 116 0.51 -3.89 5.20
C ASP A 116 2.02 -3.79 5.52
N TYR A 117 2.51 -2.60 5.93
CA TYR A 117 3.91 -2.40 6.31
C TYR A 117 4.27 -3.20 7.58
N ILE A 118 3.37 -3.19 8.58
CA ILE A 118 3.57 -3.93 9.83
C ILE A 118 3.55 -5.44 9.56
N ILE A 119 2.65 -5.93 8.69
CA ILE A 119 2.61 -7.35 8.30
C ILE A 119 3.85 -7.75 7.50
N PHE A 120 4.41 -6.86 6.67
CA PHE A 120 5.72 -7.09 6.04
C PHE A 120 6.82 -7.28 7.09
N ASP A 121 6.88 -6.44 8.11
CA ASP A 121 7.87 -6.54 9.19
C ASP A 121 7.69 -7.83 10.00
N LEU A 122 6.45 -8.16 10.38
CA LEU A 122 6.10 -9.42 11.05
C LEU A 122 6.61 -10.61 10.25
N THR A 123 6.27 -10.68 8.95
CA THR A 123 6.62 -11.81 8.09
C THR A 123 8.11 -11.85 7.71
N ASP A 124 8.81 -10.71 7.71
CA ASP A 124 10.27 -10.67 7.56
C ASP A 124 10.96 -11.26 8.78
N ASN A 125 10.47 -10.96 9.98
CA ASN A 125 10.96 -11.58 11.22
C ASN A 125 10.67 -13.09 11.23
N LEU A 126 9.48 -13.52 10.76
CA LEU A 126 9.18 -14.95 10.62
C LEU A 126 10.19 -15.65 9.68
N GLY A 127 10.43 -15.08 8.50
CA GLY A 127 11.34 -15.66 7.51
C GLY A 127 12.80 -15.71 7.98
N LYS A 128 13.20 -14.78 8.86
CA LYS A 128 14.52 -14.77 9.53
C LYS A 128 14.59 -15.67 10.76
N LYS A 129 13.51 -16.40 11.07
CA LYS A 129 13.38 -17.22 12.29
C LYS A 129 13.49 -16.43 13.59
N ASP A 130 13.19 -15.12 13.56
CA ASP A 130 13.12 -14.26 14.75
C ASP A 130 11.68 -14.29 15.29
N THR A 131 11.30 -15.43 15.88
CA THR A 131 9.94 -15.67 16.39
C THR A 131 9.54 -14.67 17.45
N LYS A 132 10.49 -14.28 18.31
CA LYS A 132 10.27 -13.34 19.39
C LYS A 132 9.79 -11.99 18.84
N LYS A 133 10.51 -11.42 17.87
CA LYS A 133 10.09 -10.16 17.24
C LYS A 133 8.79 -10.29 16.47
N ALA A 134 8.56 -11.41 15.78
CA ALA A 134 7.31 -11.61 15.07
C ALA A 134 6.09 -11.61 16.01
N LEU A 135 6.21 -12.23 17.19
CA LEU A 135 5.18 -12.20 18.22
C LEU A 135 5.02 -10.82 18.85
N GLU A 136 6.12 -10.10 19.12
CA GLU A 136 6.09 -8.71 19.59
C GLU A 136 5.28 -7.83 18.63
N VAL A 137 5.52 -7.92 17.32
CA VAL A 137 4.76 -7.18 16.31
C VAL A 137 3.28 -7.59 16.28
N LEU A 138 2.96 -8.88 16.43
CA LEU A 138 1.56 -9.32 16.53
C LEU A 138 0.87 -8.72 17.76
N HIS A 139 1.52 -8.79 18.93
CA HIS A 139 0.97 -8.26 20.17
C HIS A 139 0.81 -6.74 20.12
N GLU A 140 1.71 -6.01 19.46
CA GLU A 140 1.57 -4.57 19.22
C GLU A 140 0.31 -4.25 18.40
N LEU A 141 0.02 -5.03 17.34
CA LEU A 141 -1.20 -4.86 16.56
C LEU A 141 -2.45 -5.04 17.43
N ILE A 142 -2.47 -6.09 18.25
CA ILE A 142 -3.59 -6.40 19.15
C ILE A 142 -3.74 -5.30 20.21
N TYR A 143 -2.62 -4.86 20.80
CA TYR A 143 -2.58 -3.78 21.79
C TYR A 143 -3.15 -2.47 21.23
N ASN A 144 -2.81 -2.17 19.96
CA ASN A 144 -3.34 -1.03 19.21
C ASN A 144 -4.79 -1.22 18.74
N LYS A 145 -5.48 -2.28 19.22
CA LYS A 145 -6.89 -2.59 18.95
C LYS A 145 -7.19 -2.84 17.47
N GLU A 146 -6.20 -3.28 16.69
CA GLU A 146 -6.47 -3.79 15.35
C GLU A 146 -7.34 -5.06 15.45
N PRO A 147 -8.46 -5.15 14.72
CA PRO A 147 -9.32 -6.32 14.79
C PRO A 147 -8.57 -7.59 14.41
N ILE A 148 -8.57 -8.60 15.27
CA ILE A 148 -7.79 -9.83 15.07
C ILE A 148 -8.15 -10.56 13.77
N GLN A 149 -9.42 -10.48 13.33
CA GLN A 149 -9.85 -11.04 12.05
C GLN A 149 -9.25 -10.28 10.85
N LYS A 150 -9.09 -8.96 10.97
CA LYS A 150 -8.42 -8.12 9.97
C LYS A 150 -6.93 -8.46 9.90
N ILE A 151 -6.28 -8.68 11.05
CA ILE A 151 -4.88 -9.15 11.12
C ILE A 151 -4.76 -10.51 10.42
N LEU A 152 -5.61 -11.48 10.77
CA LEU A 152 -5.62 -12.82 10.18
C LEU A 152 -5.76 -12.79 8.65
N ILE A 153 -6.75 -12.04 8.15
CA ILE A 153 -6.99 -11.91 6.70
C ILE A 153 -5.81 -11.24 6.00
N THR A 154 -5.19 -10.23 6.63
CA THR A 154 -4.01 -9.55 6.06
C THR A 154 -2.82 -10.50 5.99
N ILE A 155 -2.55 -11.26 7.06
CA ILE A 155 -1.49 -12.29 7.08
C ILE A 155 -1.76 -13.36 6.02
N TYR A 156 -2.99 -13.87 5.92
CA TYR A 156 -3.38 -14.84 4.89
C TYR A 156 -3.11 -14.31 3.48
N ASN A 157 -3.58 -13.09 3.18
CA ASN A 157 -3.35 -12.48 1.88
C ASN A 157 -1.86 -12.25 1.60
N HIS A 158 -1.08 -11.94 2.62
CA HIS A 158 0.36 -11.78 2.51
C HIS A 158 1.06 -13.10 2.14
N PHE A 159 0.81 -14.18 2.88
CA PHE A 159 1.33 -15.50 2.54
C PHE A 159 0.83 -16.00 1.18
N LYS A 160 -0.40 -15.65 0.80
CA LYS A 160 -0.94 -15.96 -0.54
C LYS A 160 -0.13 -15.27 -1.63
N LYS A 161 0.24 -14.00 -1.44
CA LYS A 161 1.12 -13.28 -2.38
C LYS A 161 2.50 -13.94 -2.44
N LEU A 162 3.10 -14.32 -1.31
CA LEU A 162 4.38 -15.05 -1.29
C LEU A 162 4.31 -16.37 -2.08
N TYR A 163 3.23 -17.14 -1.89
CA TYR A 163 2.98 -18.36 -2.64
C TYR A 163 2.86 -18.10 -4.14
N ILE A 164 2.09 -17.08 -4.55
CA ILE A 164 1.96 -16.68 -5.96
C ILE A 164 3.32 -16.28 -6.54
N VAL A 165 4.13 -15.51 -5.81
CA VAL A 165 5.48 -15.13 -6.26
C VAL A 165 6.34 -16.38 -6.47
N ASN A 166 6.36 -17.31 -5.51
CA ASN A 166 7.13 -18.54 -5.63
C ASN A 166 6.74 -19.36 -6.88
N VAL A 167 5.43 -19.48 -7.16
CA VAL A 167 4.92 -20.16 -8.36
C VAL A 167 5.30 -19.40 -9.64
N CYS A 168 5.22 -18.07 -9.63
CA CYS A 168 5.61 -17.24 -10.78
C CYS A 168 7.10 -17.38 -11.11
N GLU A 169 7.97 -17.41 -10.10
CA GLU A 169 9.41 -17.60 -10.30
C GLU A 169 9.71 -19.00 -10.89
N ARG A 170 9.07 -20.05 -10.37
CA ARG A 170 9.22 -21.42 -10.91
C ARG A 170 8.77 -21.53 -12.37
N LEU A 171 7.63 -20.92 -12.70
CA LEU A 171 7.00 -21.01 -14.03
C LEU A 171 7.42 -19.87 -14.97
N ARG A 172 8.30 -18.96 -14.53
CA ARG A 172 8.73 -17.76 -15.27
C ARG A 172 7.56 -16.89 -15.76
N LEU A 173 6.57 -16.69 -14.91
CA LEU A 173 5.39 -15.86 -15.18
C LEU A 173 5.59 -14.42 -14.71
N ASP A 174 4.84 -13.48 -15.31
CA ASP A 174 4.81 -12.08 -14.88
C ASP A 174 4.21 -11.94 -13.47
N THR A 175 5.07 -11.63 -12.50
CA THR A 175 4.68 -11.45 -11.10
C THR A 175 3.74 -10.26 -10.89
N ALA A 176 3.94 -9.14 -11.59
CA ALA A 176 3.12 -7.94 -11.42
C ALA A 176 1.67 -8.20 -11.81
N LYS A 177 1.51 -8.90 -12.95
CA LYS A 177 0.20 -9.30 -13.48
C LYS A 177 -0.47 -10.31 -12.56
N ASN A 178 0.22 -11.37 -12.13
CA ASN A 178 -0.37 -12.43 -11.31
C ASN A 178 -0.71 -11.99 -9.87
N LEU A 179 -0.04 -10.95 -9.36
CA LEU A 179 -0.38 -10.32 -8.09
C LEU A 179 -1.47 -9.23 -8.20
N ASN A 180 -1.95 -8.92 -9.42
CA ASN A 180 -2.86 -7.82 -9.71
C ASN A 180 -2.37 -6.47 -9.12
N LEU A 181 -1.06 -6.20 -9.22
CA LEU A 181 -0.48 -4.97 -8.69
C LEU A 181 -0.84 -3.78 -9.57
N LYS A 182 -1.23 -2.68 -8.93
CA LYS A 182 -1.39 -1.39 -9.59
C LYS A 182 0.01 -0.85 -9.98
N PRO A 183 0.09 0.08 -10.97
CA PRO A 183 1.37 0.66 -11.38
C PRO A 183 2.19 1.25 -10.22
N ASN A 184 1.50 1.86 -9.25
CA ASN A 184 2.09 2.45 -8.05
C ASN A 184 2.57 1.42 -7.00
N GLN A 185 2.29 0.13 -7.17
CA GLN A 185 2.65 -0.94 -6.22
C GLN A 185 3.79 -1.84 -6.72
N THR A 186 4.35 -1.56 -7.90
CA THR A 186 5.38 -2.39 -8.55
C THR A 186 6.66 -2.57 -7.73
N PHE A 187 7.00 -1.62 -6.85
CA PHE A 187 8.14 -1.75 -5.91
C PHE A 187 8.00 -2.93 -4.94
N LEU A 188 6.76 -3.36 -4.64
CA LEU A 188 6.49 -4.47 -3.74
C LEU A 188 6.95 -5.82 -4.31
N ILE A 189 7.10 -5.94 -5.64
CA ILE A 189 7.52 -7.20 -6.29
C ILE A 189 8.85 -7.68 -5.73
N ASN A 190 9.83 -6.78 -5.64
CA ASN A 190 11.15 -7.13 -5.13
C ASN A 190 11.11 -7.49 -3.64
N LYS A 191 10.22 -6.87 -2.86
CA LYS A 191 10.02 -7.18 -1.44
C LYS A 191 9.43 -8.57 -1.25
N TYR A 192 8.34 -8.89 -1.98
CA TYR A 192 7.75 -10.23 -1.95
C TYR A 192 8.70 -11.29 -2.50
N ARG A 193 9.49 -11.01 -3.54
CA ARG A 193 10.50 -11.94 -4.07
C ARG A 193 11.54 -12.29 -3.01
N LYS A 194 12.17 -11.27 -2.39
CA LYS A 194 13.15 -11.47 -1.33
C LYS A 194 12.58 -12.30 -0.18
N GLN A 195 11.39 -11.93 0.29
CA GLN A 195 10.77 -12.63 1.42
C GLN A 195 10.31 -14.05 1.07
N SER A 196 9.86 -14.28 -0.17
CA SER A 196 9.45 -15.61 -0.62
C SER A 196 10.60 -16.63 -0.63
N GLN A 197 11.86 -16.17 -0.65
CA GLN A 197 13.04 -17.03 -0.60
C GLN A 197 13.26 -17.66 0.79
N TYR A 198 12.65 -17.10 1.84
CA TYR A 198 12.73 -17.67 3.19
C TYR A 198 11.87 -18.94 3.36
N PHE A 199 10.93 -19.20 2.45
CA PHE A 199 9.94 -20.25 2.59
C PHE A 199 9.93 -21.19 1.38
N LYS A 200 9.78 -22.50 1.63
CA LYS A 200 9.51 -23.47 0.56
C LYS A 200 8.06 -23.37 0.10
N GLU A 201 7.78 -23.71 -1.17
CA GLU A 201 6.40 -23.73 -1.72
C GLU A 201 5.45 -24.57 -0.85
N LYS A 202 5.92 -25.72 -0.34
CA LYS A 202 5.15 -26.61 0.54
C LYS A 202 4.84 -25.96 1.90
N GLU A 203 5.78 -25.22 2.46
CA GLU A 203 5.59 -24.50 3.74
C GLU A 203 4.53 -23.41 3.56
N LEU A 204 4.64 -22.58 2.52
CA LEU A 204 3.65 -21.55 2.19
C LEU A 204 2.25 -22.15 2.01
N ARG A 205 2.14 -23.29 1.32
CA ARG A 205 0.87 -24.01 1.15
C ARG A 205 0.30 -24.49 2.50
N ASN A 206 1.15 -24.99 3.38
CA ASN A 206 0.72 -25.47 4.70
C ASN A 206 0.28 -24.31 5.60
N VAL A 207 1.01 -23.18 5.62
CA VAL A 207 0.60 -21.96 6.34
C VAL A 207 -0.79 -21.52 5.90
N LEU A 208 -1.03 -21.44 4.59
CA LEU A 208 -2.34 -21.05 4.06
C LEU A 208 -3.47 -21.99 4.51
N LYS A 209 -3.22 -23.31 4.56
CA LYS A 209 -4.19 -24.29 5.06
C LYS A 209 -4.47 -24.11 6.55
N GLU A 210 -3.43 -23.90 7.36
CA GLU A 210 -3.59 -23.67 8.80
C GLU A 210 -4.37 -22.40 9.09
N LEU A 211 -4.12 -21.31 8.35
CA LEU A 211 -4.87 -20.06 8.50
C LEU A 211 -6.36 -20.22 8.12
N ILE A 212 -6.66 -21.00 7.09
CA ILE A 212 -8.05 -21.34 6.70
C ILE A 212 -8.73 -22.18 7.79
N ASN A 213 -8.05 -23.20 8.30
CA ASN A 213 -8.55 -24.07 9.36
C ASN A 213 -8.80 -23.29 10.65
N LEU A 214 -7.91 -22.35 10.98
CA LEU A 214 -8.06 -21.44 12.12
C LEU A 214 -9.32 -20.58 11.98
N ASP A 215 -9.52 -19.93 10.83
CA ASP A 215 -10.72 -19.12 10.57
C ASP A 215 -12.01 -19.95 10.71
N GLU A 216 -12.01 -21.17 10.18
CA GLU A 216 -13.15 -22.09 10.29
C GLU A 216 -13.43 -22.50 11.74
N LYS A 217 -12.41 -22.97 12.48
CA LYS A 217 -12.54 -23.39 13.88
C LYS A 217 -12.97 -22.23 14.79
N TYR A 218 -12.44 -21.03 14.55
CA TYR A 218 -12.83 -19.83 15.27
C TYR A 218 -14.31 -19.51 15.05
N LYS A 219 -14.78 -19.51 13.80
CA LYS A 219 -16.20 -19.25 13.47
C LYS A 219 -17.15 -20.29 14.06
N LYS A 220 -16.66 -21.50 14.33
CA LYS A 220 -17.40 -22.57 15.04
C LYS A 220 -17.26 -22.50 16.57
N GLY A 221 -16.55 -21.51 17.11
CA GLY A 221 -16.32 -21.37 18.55
C GLY A 221 -15.41 -22.43 19.16
N SER A 222 -14.63 -23.16 18.33
CA SER A 222 -13.79 -24.27 18.77
C SER A 222 -12.38 -23.88 19.20
N ILE A 223 -11.92 -22.67 18.84
CA ILE A 223 -10.59 -22.17 19.18
C ILE A 223 -10.62 -20.65 19.32
N ASP A 224 -9.80 -20.11 20.23
CA ASP A 224 -9.50 -18.69 20.24
C ASP A 224 -8.57 -18.34 19.05
N ILE A 225 -8.95 -17.31 18.31
CA ILE A 225 -8.23 -16.89 17.10
C ILE A 225 -6.83 -16.37 17.39
N THR A 226 -6.61 -15.73 18.54
CA THR A 226 -5.31 -15.19 18.94
C THR A 226 -4.34 -16.32 19.24
N VAL A 227 -4.76 -17.24 20.12
CA VAL A 227 -3.97 -18.43 20.47
C VAL A 227 -3.65 -19.28 19.24
N GLY A 228 -4.64 -19.49 18.36
CA GLY A 228 -4.43 -20.23 17.13
C GLY A 228 -3.45 -19.54 16.19
N LEU A 229 -3.50 -18.21 16.06
CA LEU A 229 -2.59 -17.46 15.22
C LEU A 229 -1.16 -17.52 15.77
N GLU A 230 -0.97 -17.30 17.08
CA GLU A 230 0.33 -17.42 17.76
C GLU A 230 0.95 -18.80 17.55
N SER A 231 0.15 -19.87 17.70
CA SER A 231 0.58 -21.24 17.46
C SER A 231 1.07 -21.46 16.02
N ILE A 232 0.36 -20.91 15.03
CA ILE A 232 0.78 -20.98 13.63
C ILE A 232 2.12 -20.25 13.45
N LEU A 233 2.24 -19.02 13.93
CA LEU A 233 3.47 -18.24 13.80
C LEU A 233 4.67 -18.94 14.43
N CYS A 234 4.52 -19.53 15.60
CA CYS A 234 5.60 -20.28 16.25
C CYS A 234 6.03 -21.53 15.46
N THR A 235 5.06 -22.25 14.90
CA THR A 235 5.31 -23.50 14.16
C THR A 235 6.16 -23.27 12.91
N TYR A 236 5.90 -22.17 12.18
CA TYR A 236 6.59 -21.88 10.92
C TYR A 236 7.86 -21.01 11.09
N CYS A 237 8.25 -20.73 12.33
CA CYS A 237 9.50 -20.06 12.67
C CYS A 237 10.63 -21.00 13.12
N SER A 238 10.34 -22.29 13.27
CA SER A 238 11.31 -23.28 13.78
C SER A 238 12.24 -23.79 12.68
#